data_AF-A0A4V1SIZ9-F1
#
_entry.id   AF-A0A4V1SIZ9-F1
#
_cell.length_a   1.000
_cell.length_b   1.000
_cell.length_c   1.000
_cell.angle_alpha   90.00
_cell.angle_beta   90.00
_cell.angle_gamma   90.00
#
_symmetry.space_group_name_H-M   'P 1'
#
loop_
_entity.id
_entity.type
_entity.pdbx_description
1 polymer ?
#
loop_
_entity_poly.entity_id
_entity_poly.type
_entity_poly.pdbx_seq_one_letter_code
_entity_poly.pdbx_strand_id
1 'polypeptide(L)'
;MRAFEITEAFNTGSQPVTWTERSEDAWTAKQQFGEHLIICELFRDIPLSSEKKLPWTFQFASKKKGEADKNVPTGEARSKNMQILGYVVACLRDFIEKAEPVEVVFKGNRANGLAALYKAMAGYLRPQLHELGYVIQETKPGYFSISPQGYEPGQTIGMR
;
A
#
# COMPACT_ATOMS: atom_id res chain seq x y z
N MET A 1 -34.32 8.05 18.15
CA MET A 1 -33.45 7.36 17.18
C MET A 1 -32.02 7.56 17.66
N ARG A 2 -31.32 6.49 18.07
CA ARG A 2 -29.93 6.58 18.54
C ARG A 2 -29.01 6.39 17.34
N ALA A 3 -28.17 7.39 17.09
CA ALA A 3 -27.07 7.29 16.14
C ALA A 3 -26.07 6.25 16.69
N PHE A 4 -25.78 5.23 15.89
CA PHE A 4 -24.66 4.33 16.14
C PHE A 4 -23.39 5.09 15.77
N GLU A 5 -22.77 5.74 16.75
CA GLU A 5 -21.38 6.19 16.65
C GLU A 5 -20.49 4.94 16.67
N ILE A 6 -20.03 4.52 15.50
CA ILE A 6 -18.90 3.60 15.39
C ILE A 6 -17.64 4.45 15.57
N THR A 7 -17.39 4.89 16.80
CA THR A 7 -16.07 5.31 17.27
C THR A 7 -15.38 4.09 17.88
N GLU A 8 -15.25 3.01 17.11
CA GLU A 8 -14.14 2.11 17.36
C GLU A 8 -12.91 2.83 16.84
N ALA A 9 -12.22 3.53 17.76
CA ALA A 9 -10.83 3.85 17.57
C ALA A 9 -10.14 2.54 17.17
N PHE A 10 -9.84 2.40 15.88
CA PHE A 10 -8.91 1.41 15.40
C PHE A 10 -7.62 1.70 16.14
N ASN A 11 -7.39 0.97 17.22
CA ASN A 11 -6.12 0.93 17.89
C ASN A 11 -5.19 0.26 16.88
N THR A 12 -4.64 1.07 15.97
CA THR A 12 -3.52 0.72 15.12
C THR A 12 -2.32 0.56 16.04
N GLY A 13 -2.35 -0.45 16.91
CA GLY A 13 -1.17 -1.14 17.38
C GLY A 13 -0.51 -1.81 16.18
N SER A 14 -0.17 -1.00 15.17
CA SER A 14 0.57 -1.36 14.00
C SER A 14 1.89 -1.82 14.55
N GLN A 15 2.06 -3.15 14.61
CA GLN A 15 3.36 -3.71 14.83
C GLN A 15 4.33 -3.02 13.87
N PRO A 16 5.52 -2.60 14.35
CA PRO A 16 6.47 -1.89 13.51
C PRO A 16 6.77 -2.74 12.27
N VAL A 17 6.76 -2.09 11.10
CA VAL A 17 7.07 -2.77 9.84
C VAL A 17 8.54 -3.12 9.82
N THR A 18 8.83 -4.42 9.77
CA THR A 18 10.20 -4.92 9.62
C THR A 18 10.50 -5.14 8.14
N TRP A 19 11.38 -4.30 7.59
CA TRP A 19 11.88 -4.44 6.23
C TRP A 19 12.90 -5.58 6.18
N THR A 20 12.54 -6.66 5.49
CA THR A 20 13.41 -7.83 5.29
C THR A 20 14.52 -7.58 4.27
N GLU A 21 14.29 -6.64 3.35
CA GLU A 21 15.27 -6.19 2.37
C GLU A 21 15.09 -4.69 2.16
N ARG A 22 16.21 -3.95 2.09
CA ARG A 22 16.22 -2.51 1.87
C ARG A 22 17.46 -2.13 1.07
N SER A 23 17.26 -1.64 -0.14
CA SER A 23 18.27 -1.06 -1.01
C SER A 23 17.82 0.34 -1.47
N GLU A 24 18.65 0.99 -2.28
CA GLU A 24 18.32 2.30 -2.86
C GLU A 24 17.07 2.24 -3.76
N ASP A 25 16.84 1.11 -4.42
CA ASP A 25 15.81 0.93 -5.44
C ASP A 25 14.75 -0.12 -5.11
N ALA A 26 14.88 -0.85 -4.00
CA ALA A 26 13.94 -1.91 -3.63
C ALA A 26 13.81 -2.07 -2.10
N TRP A 27 12.58 -2.12 -1.60
CA TRP A 27 12.23 -2.32 -0.20
C TRP A 27 11.19 -3.43 -0.10
N THR A 28 11.49 -4.46 0.69
CA THR A 28 10.62 -5.62 0.84
C THR A 28 10.33 -5.88 2.30
N ALA A 29 9.04 -5.89 2.66
CA ALA A 29 8.56 -6.29 3.98
C ALA A 29 7.73 -7.58 3.86
N LYS A 30 7.87 -8.48 4.82
CA LYS A 30 7.17 -9.77 4.84
C LYS A 30 6.58 -10.00 6.23
N GLN A 31 5.34 -10.46 6.28
CA GLN A 31 4.66 -10.81 7.53
C GLN A 31 3.75 -12.01 7.34
N GLN A 32 3.80 -12.94 8.29
CA GLN A 32 2.93 -14.11 8.30
C GLN A 32 1.62 -13.82 9.03
N PHE A 33 0.50 -14.12 8.39
CA PHE A 33 -0.85 -14.07 8.96
C PHE A 33 -1.52 -15.43 8.80
N GLY A 34 -1.42 -16.29 9.82
CA GLY A 34 -1.92 -17.67 9.75
C GLY A 34 -1.18 -18.45 8.65
N GLU A 35 -1.91 -18.89 7.61
CA GLU A 35 -1.36 -19.63 6.47
C GLU A 35 -0.86 -18.73 5.33
N HIS A 36 -1.10 -17.41 5.42
CA HIS A 36 -0.75 -16.45 4.38
C HIS A 36 0.54 -15.72 4.73
N LEU A 37 1.54 -15.84 3.85
CA LEU A 37 2.67 -14.93 3.84
C LEU A 37 2.30 -13.71 3.00
N ILE A 38 2.24 -12.56 3.65
CA ILE A 38 2.01 -11.27 3.00
C ILE A 38 3.35 -10.62 2.70
N ILE A 39 3.51 -10.16 1.46
CA ILE A 39 4.71 -9.53 0.96
C ILE A 39 4.31 -8.14 0.42
N CYS A 40 4.97 -7.11 0.93
CA CYS A 40 4.89 -5.74 0.43
C CYS A 40 6.22 -5.40 -0.23
N GLU A 41 6.18 -5.09 -1.52
CA GLU A 41 7.35 -4.74 -2.32
C GLU A 41 7.18 -3.32 -2.85
N LEU A 42 8.19 -2.49 -2.63
CA LEU A 42 8.33 -1.19 -3.26
C LEU A 42 9.61 -1.21 -4.06
N PHE A 43 9.55 -0.87 -5.33
CA PHE A 43 10.74 -0.81 -6.16
C PHE A 43 10.65 0.28 -7.22
N ARG A 44 11.79 0.75 -7.69
CA ARG A 44 11.86 1.56 -8.91
C ARG A 44 12.25 0.67 -10.07
N ASP A 45 11.63 0.88 -11.22
CA ASP A 45 12.19 0.37 -12.46
C ASP A 45 13.57 0.99 -12.64
N ILE A 46 14.57 0.20 -13.05
CA ILE A 46 15.92 0.71 -13.30
C ILE A 46 15.87 1.48 -14.63
N PRO A 47 16.19 2.79 -14.67
CA PRO A 47 16.20 3.52 -15.92
C PRO A 47 17.24 2.94 -16.89
N LEU A 48 16.90 2.84 -18.17
CA LEU A 48 17.90 2.66 -19.23
C LEU A 48 18.77 3.93 -19.43
N SER A 49 18.37 5.07 -18.83
CA SER A 49 19.11 6.34 -18.87
C SER A 49 18.97 7.15 -17.56
N SER A 50 20.07 7.73 -17.10
CA SER A 50 20.29 8.27 -15.74
C SER A 50 19.59 9.58 -15.37
N GLU A 51 18.62 10.08 -16.15
CA GLU A 51 18.12 11.46 -16.00
C GLU A 51 16.70 11.60 -15.42
N LYS A 52 15.99 10.50 -15.15
CA LYS A 52 14.67 10.58 -14.51
C LYS A 52 14.59 9.68 -13.29
N LYS A 53 14.32 10.29 -12.12
CA LYS A 53 13.86 9.55 -10.94
C LYS A 53 12.50 8.94 -11.28
N LEU A 54 12.47 7.64 -11.52
CA LEU A 54 11.24 6.91 -11.83
C LEU A 54 10.35 6.80 -10.59
N PRO A 55 9.01 6.73 -10.79
CA PRO A 55 8.09 6.53 -9.68
C PRO A 55 8.37 5.18 -9.00
N TRP A 56 8.19 5.14 -7.68
CA TRP A 56 8.18 3.88 -6.96
C TRP A 56 6.93 3.10 -7.31
N THR A 57 7.06 1.82 -7.58
CA THR A 57 5.94 0.91 -7.78
C THR A 57 5.74 0.07 -6.53
N PHE A 58 4.53 0.12 -5.98
CA PHE A 58 4.10 -0.78 -4.90
C PHE A 58 3.44 -2.03 -5.48
N GLN A 59 3.84 -3.19 -4.97
CA GLN A 59 3.24 -4.49 -5.24
C GLN A 59 2.89 -5.21 -3.94
N PHE A 60 1.77 -5.93 -4.01
CA PHE A 60 1.26 -6.76 -2.93
C PHE A 60 1.14 -8.20 -3.42
N ALA A 61 1.70 -9.13 -2.66
CA ALA A 61 1.50 -10.56 -2.87
C ALA A 61 1.06 -11.25 -1.59
N SER A 62 0.13 -12.20 -1.73
CA SER A 62 -0.26 -13.14 -0.68
C SER A 62 0.06 -14.54 -1.16
N LYS A 63 0.93 -15.26 -0.44
CA LYS A 63 1.24 -16.67 -0.73
C LYS A 63 0.65 -17.55 0.36
N LYS A 64 -0.22 -18.50 0.00
CA LYS A 64 -0.71 -19.52 0.94
C LYS A 64 0.34 -20.62 1.07
N LYS A 65 0.62 -21.08 2.29
CA LYS A 65 1.51 -22.22 2.53
C LYS A 65 0.80 -23.52 2.13
N GLY A 66 1.22 -24.14 1.02
CA GLY A 66 0.66 -25.40 0.51
C GLY A 66 -0.73 -25.22 -0.11
N GLU A 67 -0.80 -25.12 -1.44
CA GLU A 67 -2.08 -25.10 -2.14
C GLU A 67 -2.73 -26.50 -2.15
N ALA A 68 -3.83 -26.63 -1.40
CA ALA A 68 -4.92 -27.54 -1.72
C ALA A 68 -6.25 -26.89 -1.28
N ASP A 69 -7.14 -26.78 -2.26
CA ASP A 69 -8.58 -26.55 -2.26
C ASP A 69 -9.29 -25.67 -1.21
N LYS A 70 -10.02 -24.69 -1.78
CA LYS A 70 -11.42 -24.28 -1.50
C LYS A 70 -11.87 -24.32 -0.04
N ASN A 71 -12.17 -23.14 0.53
CA ASN A 71 -13.41 -22.94 1.27
C ASN A 71 -13.79 -21.45 1.41
N VAL A 72 -15.10 -21.23 1.34
CA VAL A 72 -15.86 -19.97 1.44
C VAL A 72 -15.74 -19.41 2.88
N PRO A 73 -15.69 -18.08 3.11
CA PRO A 73 -15.26 -17.52 4.39
C PRO A 73 -16.36 -17.46 5.45
N THR A 74 -16.10 -18.06 6.63
CA THR A 74 -16.78 -17.77 7.91
C THR A 74 -16.12 -16.57 8.60
N GLY A 75 -16.81 -15.94 9.57
CA GLY A 75 -16.50 -14.60 10.13
C GLY A 75 -15.07 -14.29 10.60
N GLU A 76 -14.19 -15.28 10.80
CA GLU A 76 -12.75 -15.07 11.03
C GLU A 76 -12.03 -14.40 9.85
N ALA A 77 -12.48 -14.63 8.62
CA ALA A 77 -11.85 -14.09 7.43
C ALA A 77 -11.92 -12.56 7.38
N ARG A 78 -12.97 -11.95 7.94
CA ARG A 78 -13.11 -10.49 8.01
C ARG A 78 -12.03 -9.87 8.90
N SER A 79 -11.76 -10.47 10.05
CA SER A 79 -10.70 -10.02 10.96
C SER A 79 -9.31 -10.15 10.30
N LYS A 80 -9.04 -11.28 9.65
CA LYS A 80 -7.77 -11.52 8.93
C LYS A 80 -7.57 -10.54 7.77
N ASN A 81 -8.60 -10.28 6.96
CA ASN A 81 -8.52 -9.31 5.87
C ASN A 81 -8.23 -7.89 6.38
N MET A 82 -8.79 -7.51 7.53
CA MET A 82 -8.51 -6.22 8.16
C MET A 82 -7.08 -6.14 8.69
N GLN A 83 -6.53 -7.22 9.25
CA GLN A 83 -5.12 -7.28 9.68
C GLN A 83 -4.16 -7.15 8.50
N ILE A 84 -4.43 -7.86 7.40
CA ILE A 84 -3.64 -7.77 6.17
C ILE A 84 -3.70 -6.34 5.61
N LEU A 85 -4.89 -5.75 5.54
CA LEU A 85 -5.05 -4.37 5.09
C LEU A 85 -4.29 -3.39 5.99
N GLY A 86 -4.39 -3.55 7.31
CA GLY A 86 -3.66 -2.72 8.28
C GLY A 86 -2.15 -2.81 8.11
N TYR A 87 -1.62 -4.02 7.90
CA TYR A 87 -0.19 -4.22 7.65
C TYR A 87 0.27 -3.58 6.34
N VAL A 88 -0.49 -3.77 5.26
CA VAL A 88 -0.15 -3.17 3.96
C VAL A 88 -0.18 -1.64 4.01
N VAL A 89 -1.17 -1.06 4.68
CA VAL A 89 -1.26 0.38 4.93
C VAL A 89 -0.05 0.87 5.74
N ALA A 90 0.34 0.14 6.80
CA ALA A 90 1.51 0.47 7.60
C ALA A 90 2.81 0.42 6.78
N CYS A 91 2.99 -0.57 5.89
CA CYS A 91 4.14 -0.64 5.00
C CYS A 91 4.27 0.58 4.11
N LEU A 92 3.17 1.00 3.46
CA LEU A 92 3.17 2.18 2.60
C LEU A 92 3.44 3.47 3.37
N ARG A 93 2.82 3.63 4.54
CA ARG A 93 3.04 4.80 5.39
C ARG A 93 4.50 4.88 5.86
N ASP A 94 5.03 3.80 6.43
CA ASP A 94 6.41 3.74 6.94
C ASP A 94 7.43 3.99 5.82
N PHE A 95 7.16 3.48 4.62
CA PHE A 95 7.96 3.77 3.44
C PHE A 95 7.94 5.27 3.10
N ILE A 96 6.75 5.89 3.00
CA ILE A 96 6.62 7.30 2.64
C ILE A 96 7.31 8.20 3.65
N GLU A 97 7.15 7.91 4.94
CA GLU A 97 7.75 8.66 6.04
C GLU A 97 9.29 8.57 6.05
N LYS A 98 9.88 7.45 5.60
CA LYS A 98 11.33 7.23 5.63
C LYS A 98 12.06 7.48 4.32
N ALA A 99 11.38 7.29 3.19
CA ALA A 99 11.98 7.37 1.86
C ALA A 99 11.65 8.68 1.14
N GLU A 100 10.63 9.41 1.60
CA GLU A 100 10.16 10.68 1.02
C GLU A 100 10.04 10.61 -0.52
N PRO A 101 9.28 9.63 -1.05
CA PRO A 101 9.20 9.40 -2.49
C PRO A 101 8.54 10.60 -3.19
N VAL A 102 8.99 10.91 -4.39
CA VAL A 102 8.34 11.91 -5.27
C VAL A 102 6.99 11.38 -5.77
N GLU A 103 6.91 10.07 -6.05
CA GLU A 103 5.68 9.41 -6.46
C GLU A 103 5.73 7.93 -6.10
N VAL A 104 4.61 7.38 -5.63
CA VAL A 104 4.38 5.94 -5.47
C VAL A 104 3.14 5.55 -6.25
N VAL A 105 3.25 4.60 -7.16
CA VAL A 105 2.16 4.07 -7.96
C VAL A 105 1.84 2.64 -7.57
N PHE A 106 0.57 2.27 -7.62
CA PHE A 106 0.16 0.87 -7.60
C PHE A 106 -0.94 0.61 -8.59
N LYS A 107 -0.72 -0.44 -9.38
CA LYS A 107 -1.50 -0.78 -10.57
C LYS A 107 -2.38 -1.98 -10.23
N GLY A 108 -3.61 -1.71 -9.80
CA GLY A 108 -4.56 -2.76 -9.47
C GLY A 108 -5.08 -3.43 -10.73
N ASN A 109 -4.56 -4.61 -11.04
CA ASN A 109 -5.16 -5.42 -12.10
C ASN A 109 -6.55 -5.90 -11.64
N ARG A 110 -7.60 -5.47 -12.36
CA ARG A 110 -8.99 -5.87 -12.10
C ARG A 110 -9.19 -7.39 -12.21
N ALA A 111 -8.43 -8.07 -13.08
CA ALA A 111 -8.55 -9.51 -13.29
C ALA A 111 -8.19 -10.34 -12.04
N ASN A 112 -7.34 -9.80 -11.15
CA ASN A 112 -6.83 -10.51 -9.98
C ASN A 112 -7.45 -10.00 -8.67
N GLY A 113 -8.53 -9.21 -8.72
CA GLY A 113 -9.21 -8.67 -7.53
C GLY A 113 -8.44 -7.59 -6.76
N LEU A 114 -7.23 -7.23 -7.17
CA LEU A 114 -6.38 -6.24 -6.50
C LEU A 114 -6.94 -4.82 -6.54
N ALA A 115 -7.77 -4.49 -7.54
CA ALA A 115 -8.38 -3.17 -7.65
C ALA A 115 -9.27 -2.83 -6.43
N ALA A 116 -10.00 -3.81 -5.87
CA ALA A 116 -10.84 -3.61 -4.70
C ALA A 116 -9.99 -3.40 -3.43
N LEU A 117 -8.91 -4.18 -3.28
CA LEU A 117 -7.96 -4.03 -2.19
C LEU A 117 -7.29 -2.65 -2.23
N TYR A 118 -6.80 -2.22 -3.39
CA TYR A 118 -6.14 -0.92 -3.53
C TYR A 118 -7.09 0.25 -3.33
N LYS A 119 -8.36 0.11 -3.73
CA LYS A 119 -9.38 1.11 -3.41
C LYS A 119 -9.65 1.21 -1.91
N ALA A 120 -9.72 0.07 -1.21
CA ALA A 120 -9.85 0.06 0.25
C ALA A 120 -8.62 0.71 0.90
N MET A 121 -7.41 0.29 0.52
CA MET A 121 -6.14 0.87 0.97
C MET A 121 -6.12 2.39 0.78
N ALA A 122 -6.53 2.89 -0.39
CA ALA A 122 -6.55 4.31 -0.68
C ALA A 122 -7.48 5.08 0.28
N GLY A 123 -8.63 4.51 0.63
CA GLY A 123 -9.53 5.06 1.63
C GLY A 123 -8.90 5.16 3.02
N TYR A 124 -8.19 4.12 3.46
CA TYR A 124 -7.51 4.10 4.76
C TYR A 124 -6.27 5.00 4.81
N LEU A 125 -5.52 5.09 3.71
CA LEU A 125 -4.30 5.88 3.63
C LEU A 125 -4.59 7.38 3.52
N ARG A 126 -5.69 7.79 2.89
CA ARG A 126 -5.97 9.22 2.61
C ARG A 126 -5.80 10.16 3.82
N PRO A 127 -6.40 9.93 5.00
CA PRO A 127 -6.18 10.82 6.14
C PRO A 127 -4.73 10.80 6.65
N GLN A 128 -4.10 9.61 6.69
CA GLN A 128 -2.72 9.45 7.15
C GLN A 128 -1.71 10.12 6.22
N LEU A 129 -1.92 10.03 4.91
CA LEU A 129 -1.09 10.69 3.91
C LEU A 129 -1.23 12.20 3.97
N HIS A 130 -2.43 12.72 4.24
CA HIS A 130 -2.64 14.15 4.37
C HIS A 130 -1.81 14.74 5.53
N GLU A 131 -1.69 14.04 6.64
CA GLU A 131 -0.82 14.43 7.78
C GLU A 131 0.67 14.45 7.38
N LEU A 132 1.08 13.57 6.47
CA LEU A 132 2.44 13.51 5.93
C LEU A 132 2.68 14.49 4.77
N GLY A 133 1.69 15.30 4.37
CA GLY A 133 1.80 16.21 3.24
C GLY A 133 1.73 15.52 1.88
N TYR A 134 1.11 14.34 1.80
CA TYR A 134 0.87 13.57 0.57
C TYR A 134 -0.62 13.52 0.21
N VAL A 135 -0.90 13.25 -1.06
CA VAL A 135 -2.24 12.96 -1.59
C VAL A 135 -2.26 11.61 -2.26
N ILE A 136 -3.42 10.96 -2.26
CA ILE A 136 -3.66 9.74 -3.03
C ILE A 136 -4.80 9.96 -4.02
N GLN A 137 -4.52 9.71 -5.30
CA GLN A 137 -5.45 9.92 -6.39
C GLN A 137 -5.62 8.63 -7.20
N GLU A 138 -6.87 8.34 -7.61
CA GLU A 138 -7.15 7.28 -8.58
C GLU A 138 -6.97 7.86 -9.99
N THR A 139 -5.89 7.50 -10.67
CA THR A 139 -5.56 8.05 -12.00
C THR A 139 -6.32 7.36 -13.12
N LYS A 140 -6.62 6.07 -12.92
CA LYS A 140 -7.52 5.24 -13.76
C LYS A 140 -8.21 4.24 -12.84
N PRO A 141 -9.33 3.64 -13.24
CA PRO A 141 -10.03 2.71 -12.36
C PRO A 141 -9.15 1.54 -11.87
N GLY A 142 -8.87 1.50 -10.56
CA GLY A 142 -7.98 0.52 -9.92
C GLY A 142 -6.48 0.91 -9.91
N TYR A 143 -6.11 2.06 -10.46
CA TYR A 143 -4.74 2.58 -10.52
C TYR A 143 -4.65 3.81 -9.64
N PHE A 144 -3.70 3.80 -8.72
CA PHE A 144 -3.53 4.88 -7.76
C PHE A 144 -2.12 5.43 -7.82
N SER A 145 -2.01 6.73 -7.61
CA SER A 145 -0.74 7.44 -7.42
C SER A 145 -0.79 8.17 -6.08
N ILE A 146 0.31 8.12 -5.35
CA ILE A 146 0.59 8.89 -4.15
C ILE A 146 1.70 9.87 -4.48
N SER A 147 1.47 11.16 -4.27
CA SER A 147 2.44 12.24 -4.52
C SER A 147 2.36 13.31 -3.42
N PRO A 148 3.40 14.12 -3.22
CA PRO A 148 3.34 15.25 -2.29
C PRO A 148 2.21 16.23 -2.67
N GLN A 149 1.59 16.86 -1.68
CA GLN A 149 0.58 17.90 -1.87
C GLN A 149 1.15 19.05 -2.71
N GLY A 150 0.34 19.53 -3.67
CA GLY A 150 0.74 20.60 -4.58
C GLY A 150 1.52 20.14 -5.82
N TYR A 151 1.78 18.83 -5.97
CA TYR A 151 2.33 18.25 -7.21
C TYR A 151 1.25 17.48 -7.98
N GLU A 152 1.04 17.85 -9.25
CA GLU A 152 0.18 17.11 -10.17
C GLU A 152 0.91 15.85 -10.68
N PRO A 153 0.23 14.69 -10.80
CA PRO A 153 0.80 13.49 -11.41
C PRO A 153 1.34 13.79 -12.82
N GLY A 154 2.65 13.63 -13.02
CA GLY A 154 3.31 13.91 -14.31
C GLY A 154 3.96 15.29 -14.46
N GLN A 155 3.94 16.15 -13.45
CA GLN A 155 4.77 17.35 -13.45
C GLN A 155 6.26 17.00 -13.31
N THR A 156 7.07 17.34 -14.33
CA THR A 156 8.53 17.40 -14.19
C THR A 156 8.89 18.47 -13.17
N ILE A 157 9.49 18.05 -12.06
CA ILE A 157 10.08 18.96 -11.09
C ILE A 157 11.31 19.58 -11.75
N GLY A 158 11.16 20.79 -12.27
CA GLY A 158 12.30 21.63 -12.58
C GLY A 158 13.02 21.95 -11.27
N MET A 159 14.12 21.24 -10.99
CA MET A 159 15.03 21.63 -9.91
C MET A 159 15.56 23.03 -10.24
N ARG A 160 15.28 23.99 -9.36
CA ARG A 160 16.07 25.22 -9.26
C ARG A 160 17.33 24.94 -8.47
#